data_AF-A0A820RNW1-F1
#
_entry.id   AF-A0A820RNW1-F1
#
_cell.length_a   1.000
_cell.length_b   1.000
_cell.length_c   1.000
_cell.angle_alpha   90.00
_cell.angle_beta   90.00
_cell.angle_gamma   90.00
#
_symmetry.space_group_name_H-M   'P 1'
#
loop_
_entity.id
_entity.type
_entity.pdbx_description
1 polymer ?
#
loop_
_entity_poly.entity_id
_entity_poly.type
_entity_poly.pdbx_seq_one_letter_code
_entity_poly.pdbx_strand_id
1 'polypeptide(L)'
;WDTLQHNSVYFGGSLNRGIWEWGFLHKETEIPKRERDKLQYPTEPYKSPTHAGGLLAIEKNWFFELGGYDPDIKIWGGEQYELSFKVWMCGGQLE
;
A
#
# COMPACT_ATOMS: atom_id res chain seq x y z
N TRP A 1 -4.41 -11.20 29.08
CA TRP A 1 -3.31 -10.68 28.25
C TRP A 1 -2.29 -11.77 27.88
N ASP A 2 -2.38 -12.97 28.45
CA ASP A 2 -1.46 -14.10 28.19
C ASP A 2 -1.76 -14.90 26.90
N THR A 3 -2.63 -14.41 26.03
CA THR A 3 -3.09 -15.10 24.82
C THR A 3 -2.78 -14.37 23.51
N LEU A 4 -2.14 -13.20 23.56
CA LEU A 4 -1.72 -12.51 22.35
C LEU A 4 -0.45 -13.19 21.80
N GLN A 5 -0.57 -13.87 20.66
CA GLN A 5 0.55 -14.47 19.93
C GLN A 5 0.75 -13.73 18.59
N HIS A 6 2.00 -13.38 18.28
CA HIS A 6 2.38 -12.74 17.03
C HIS A 6 3.33 -13.67 16.25
N ASN A 7 2.84 -14.22 15.14
CA ASN A 7 3.61 -15.05 14.23
C ASN A 7 3.83 -14.27 12.93
N SER A 8 5.08 -13.92 12.62
CA SER A 8 5.41 -13.20 11.39
C SER A 8 5.13 -14.08 10.17
N VAL A 9 4.30 -13.59 9.25
CA VAL A 9 4.06 -14.23 7.95
C VAL A 9 5.27 -14.03 7.01
N TYR A 10 6.02 -12.94 7.22
CA TYR A 10 7.20 -12.60 6.43
C TYR A 10 8.48 -13.12 7.09
N PHE A 11 9.47 -13.49 6.25
CA PHE A 11 10.82 -13.77 6.71
C PHE A 11 11.39 -12.53 7.40
N GLY A 12 11.83 -12.70 8.64
CA GLY A 12 12.28 -11.60 9.50
C GLY A 12 13.35 -10.75 8.81
N GLY A 13 13.13 -9.44 8.79
CA GLY A 13 14.06 -8.45 8.21
C GLY A 13 13.79 -8.05 6.75
N SER A 14 12.83 -8.69 6.07
CA SER A 14 12.39 -8.23 4.73
C SER A 14 11.31 -7.15 4.84
N LEU A 15 11.51 -6.03 4.16
CA LEU A 15 10.49 -4.99 3.95
C LEU A 15 9.90 -5.20 2.56
N ASN A 16 8.58 -5.39 2.48
CA ASN A 16 7.87 -5.69 1.23
C ASN A 16 6.92 -4.57 0.87
N ARG A 17 6.80 -4.27 -0.41
CA ARG A 17 5.85 -3.29 -0.95
C ARG A 17 4.87 -3.94 -1.91
N GLY A 18 3.69 -3.35 -2.02
CA GLY A 18 2.67 -3.76 -2.98
C GLY A 18 3.07 -3.39 -4.41
N ILE A 19 2.88 -4.33 -5.33
CA ILE A 19 3.01 -4.17 -6.78
C ILE A 19 1.84 -4.91 -7.47
N TRP A 20 1.80 -4.86 -8.80
CA TRP A 20 0.84 -5.61 -9.60
C TRP A 20 1.52 -6.18 -10.86
N GLU A 21 0.94 -7.25 -11.38
CA GLU A 21 1.21 -7.69 -12.76
C GLU A 21 0.21 -7.08 -13.73
N TRP A 22 0.48 -7.15 -15.03
CA TRP A 22 -0.34 -6.52 -16.08
C TRP A 22 -1.80 -7.01 -16.15
N GLY A 23 -2.12 -8.14 -15.50
CA GLY A 23 -3.48 -8.61 -15.28
C GLY A 23 -4.19 -7.99 -14.08
N PHE A 24 -3.59 -6.99 -13.43
CA PHE A 24 -4.10 -6.38 -12.18
C PHE A 24 -4.28 -7.38 -11.03
N LEU A 25 -3.39 -8.37 -10.93
CA LEU A 25 -3.28 -9.21 -9.74
C LEU A 25 -2.26 -8.63 -8.77
N HIS A 26 -2.64 -8.58 -7.49
CA HIS A 26 -1.80 -8.00 -6.45
C HIS A 26 -0.61 -8.92 -6.22
N LYS A 27 0.57 -8.32 -6.10
CA LYS A 27 1.82 -9.00 -5.80
C LYS A 27 2.56 -8.19 -4.75
N GLU A 28 3.44 -8.86 -4.03
CA GLU A 28 4.35 -8.21 -3.10
C GLU A 28 5.77 -8.50 -3.54
N THR A 29 6.64 -7.51 -3.37
CA THR A 29 8.07 -7.66 -3.66
C THR A 29 8.87 -6.95 -2.59
N GLU A 30 10.06 -7.46 -2.33
CA GLU A 30 11.00 -6.82 -1.43
C GLU A 30 11.35 -5.41 -1.95
N ILE A 31 11.45 -4.44 -1.05
CA ILE A 31 11.86 -3.09 -1.45
C ILE A 31 13.24 -3.13 -2.13
N PRO A 32 13.45 -2.40 -3.23
CA PRO A 32 14.76 -2.33 -3.87
C PRO A 32 15.80 -1.78 -2.91
N LYS A 33 17.04 -2.27 -3.03
CA LYS A 33 18.18 -1.80 -2.21
C LYS A 33 18.30 -0.28 -2.18
N ARG A 34 18.06 0.40 -3.31
CA ARG A 34 18.11 1.87 -3.41
C ARG A 34 17.13 2.57 -2.46
N GLU A 35 15.94 2.02 -2.23
CA GLU A 35 14.97 2.60 -1.31
C GLU A 35 15.26 2.19 0.13
N ARG A 36 15.74 0.96 0.34
CA ARG A 36 16.21 0.49 1.65
C ARG A 36 17.35 1.33 2.21
N ASP A 37 18.34 1.65 1.37
CA ASP A 37 19.52 2.42 1.76
C ASP A 37 19.18 3.88 2.14
N LYS A 38 17.96 4.36 1.85
CA LYS A 38 17.48 5.69 2.29
C LYS A 38 16.90 5.68 3.70
N LEU A 39 16.52 4.52 4.22
CA LEU A 39 15.94 4.39 5.56
C LEU A 39 17.06 4.43 6.60
N GLN A 40 16.93 5.33 7.57
CA GLN A 40 17.77 5.36 8.76
C GLN A 40 17.31 4.32 9.78
N TYR A 41 15.99 4.09 9.86
CA TYR A 41 15.37 3.14 10.79
C TYR A 41 14.41 2.18 10.09
N PRO A 42 14.31 0.91 10.51
CA PRO A 42 13.38 -0.06 9.91
C PRO A 42 11.89 0.30 10.07
N THR A 43 11.57 1.22 10.97
CA THR A 43 10.21 1.67 11.28
C THR A 43 9.78 2.89 10.46
N GLU A 44 10.68 3.46 9.65
CA GLU A 44 10.32 4.58 8.78
C GLU A 44 9.40 4.12 7.64
N PRO A 45 8.43 4.95 7.25
CA PRO A 45 7.59 4.65 6.10
C PRO A 45 8.42 4.62 4.81
N TYR A 46 7.98 3.83 3.84
CA TYR A 46 8.61 3.75 2.52
C TYR A 46 7.57 3.67 1.42
N LYS A 47 7.89 4.25 0.28
CA LYS A 47 6.95 4.41 -0.83
C LYS A 47 6.54 3.05 -1.42
N SER A 48 5.23 2.83 -1.51
CA SER A 48 4.64 1.68 -2.18
C SER A 48 3.87 2.10 -3.44
N PRO A 49 4.10 1.43 -4.60
CA PRO A 49 3.33 1.67 -5.82
C PRO A 49 1.82 1.43 -5.68
N THR A 50 1.42 0.44 -4.87
CA THR A 50 0.02 0.14 -4.55
C THR A 50 -0.12 -0.29 -3.11
N HIS A 51 -1.31 -0.12 -2.52
CA HIS A 51 -1.69 -0.81 -1.28
C HIS A 51 -2.39 -2.14 -1.58
N ALA A 52 -2.55 -2.99 -0.56
CA ALA A 52 -3.25 -4.28 -0.66
C ALA A 52 -4.79 -4.15 -0.72
N GLY A 53 -5.33 -2.98 -0.40
CA GLY A 53 -6.78 -2.73 -0.33
C GLY A 53 -7.26 -2.54 1.12
N GLY A 54 -7.61 -3.63 1.79
CA GLY A 54 -8.49 -3.62 2.97
C GLY A 54 -8.06 -2.84 4.22
N LEU A 55 -6.79 -2.43 4.32
CA LEU A 55 -6.27 -1.64 5.44
C LEU A 55 -5.51 -0.43 4.89
N LEU A 56 -5.97 0.76 5.22
CA LEU A 56 -5.27 2.02 4.94
C LEU A 56 -5.71 3.11 5.94
N ALA A 57 -4.91 4.16 6.05
CA ALA A 57 -5.30 5.41 6.69
C ALA A 57 -5.12 6.54 5.68
N ILE A 58 -6.16 7.36 5.50
CA ILE A 58 -6.14 8.51 4.61
C ILE A 58 -6.91 9.66 5.28
N GLU A 59 -6.43 10.89 5.06
CA GLU A 59 -7.13 12.07 5.54
C GLU A 59 -8.48 12.19 4.83
N LYS A 60 -9.55 12.48 5.60
CA LYS A 60 -10.92 12.41 5.10
C LYS A 60 -11.17 13.41 3.98
N ASN A 61 -10.74 14.66 4.13
CA ASN A 61 -10.97 15.69 3.12
C ASN A 61 -10.20 15.36 1.84
N TRP A 62 -8.95 14.93 1.95
CA TRP A 62 -8.11 14.47 0.86
C TRP A 62 -8.73 13.31 0.09
N PHE A 63 -9.32 12.33 0.79
CA PHE A 63 -10.04 11.23 0.14
C PHE A 63 -11.18 11.74 -0.75
N PHE A 64 -11.93 12.73 -0.31
CA PHE A 64 -13.01 13.32 -1.10
C PHE A 64 -12.50 14.31 -2.17
N GLU A 65 -11.37 14.98 -1.96
CA GLU A 65 -10.69 15.80 -2.98
C GLU A 65 -10.18 14.93 -4.14
N LEU A 66 -9.75 13.70 -3.87
CA LEU A 66 -9.43 12.68 -4.89
C LEU A 66 -10.67 12.12 -5.61
N GLY A 67 -11.88 12.51 -5.19
CA GLY A 67 -13.15 12.01 -5.72
C GLY A 67 -13.61 10.68 -5.13
N GLY A 68 -13.04 10.24 -4.00
CA GLY A 68 -13.35 8.97 -3.36
C GLY A 68 -13.02 7.76 -4.25
N TYR A 69 -13.65 6.62 -3.97
CA TYR A 69 -13.64 5.48 -4.89
C TYR A 69 -14.56 5.75 -6.08
N ASP A 70 -14.19 5.23 -7.25
CA ASP A 70 -15.05 5.23 -8.43
C ASP A 70 -16.39 4.53 -8.10
N PRO A 71 -17.55 5.21 -8.23
CA PRO A 71 -18.86 4.66 -7.91
C PRO A 71 -19.28 3.48 -8.82
N ASP A 72 -18.63 3.31 -9.97
CA ASP A 72 -18.91 2.23 -10.90
C ASP A 72 -18.14 0.95 -10.59
N ILE A 73 -17.14 0.99 -9.70
CA ILE A 73 -16.54 -0.24 -9.15
C ILE A 73 -17.58 -0.96 -8.30
N LYS A 74 -17.86 -2.22 -8.66
CA LYS A 74 -18.85 -3.05 -7.98
C LYS A 74 -18.18 -4.16 -7.19
N ILE A 75 -18.69 -4.36 -5.97
CA ILE A 75 -18.38 -5.48 -5.08
C ILE A 75 -16.92 -5.55 -4.60
N TRP A 76 -15.99 -5.99 -5.45
CA TRP A 76 -14.55 -6.08 -5.13
C TRP A 76 -13.72 -6.13 -6.41
N GLY A 77 -12.48 -5.69 -6.32
CA GLY A 77 -11.46 -5.87 -7.36
C GLY A 77 -11.22 -4.60 -8.16
N GLY A 78 -10.07 -3.98 -7.92
CA GLY A 78 -9.61 -2.83 -8.67
C GLY A 78 -9.52 -1.56 -7.83
N GLU A 79 -10.26 -1.49 -6.73
CA GLU A 79 -10.36 -0.31 -5.86
C GLU A 79 -8.99 0.11 -5.31
N GLN A 80 -8.13 -0.86 -5.00
CA GLN A 80 -6.79 -0.61 -4.50
C GLN A 80 -5.88 0.03 -5.54
N TYR A 81 -6.02 -0.34 -6.82
CA TYR A 81 -5.20 0.23 -7.89
C TYR A 81 -5.72 1.61 -8.28
N GLU A 82 -7.03 1.74 -8.36
CA GLU A 82 -7.72 2.99 -8.70
C GLU A 82 -7.32 4.10 -7.72
N LEU A 83 -7.43 3.85 -6.42
CA LEU A 83 -7.01 4.81 -5.40
C LEU A 83 -5.49 5.03 -5.40
N SER A 84 -4.68 3.98 -5.55
CA SER A 84 -3.21 4.12 -5.63
C SER A 84 -2.77 5.02 -6.78
N PHE A 85 -3.39 4.85 -7.95
CA PHE A 85 -3.09 5.65 -9.14
C PHE A 85 -3.54 7.10 -8.94
N LYS A 86 -4.74 7.34 -8.38
CA LYS A 86 -5.18 8.68 -8.00
C LYS A 86 -4.18 9.36 -7.08
N VAL A 87 -3.79 8.70 -5.98
CA VAL A 87 -2.83 9.25 -5.02
C VAL A 87 -1.52 9.63 -5.71
N TRP A 88 -0.91 8.73 -6.49
CA TRP A 88 0.37 9.01 -7.14
C TRP A 88 0.29 10.06 -8.25
N MET A 89 -0.74 10.02 -9.09
CA MET A 89 -0.86 10.89 -10.25
C MET A 89 -1.43 12.28 -9.91
N CYS A 90 -2.06 12.43 -8.75
CA CYS A 90 -2.62 13.69 -8.26
C CYS A 90 -1.77 14.36 -7.17
N GLY A 91 -0.50 13.97 -7.02
CA GLY A 91 0.49 14.67 -6.18
C GLY A 91 0.58 14.19 -4.72
N GLY A 92 -0.13 13.11 -4.38
CA GLY A 92 0.02 12.42 -3.11
C GLY A 92 1.17 11.41 -3.10
N GLN A 93 1.30 10.69 -1.98
CA GLN A 93 2.26 9.60 -1.81
C GLN A 93 1.57 8.46 -1.07
N LEU A 94 2.00 7.23 -1.37
CA LEU A 94 1.50 6.03 -0.72
C LEU A 94 2.67 5.32 -0.05
N GLU A 95 2.50 4.99 1.23
CA GLU A 95 3.51 4.46 2.15
C GLU A 95 3.01 3.21 2.88
#